data_AF-L7LMP5-F1
#
_entry.id   AF-L7LMP5-F1
#
_cell.length_a   1.000
_cell.length_b   1.000
_cell.length_c   1.000
_cell.angle_alpha   90.00
_cell.angle_beta   90.00
_cell.angle_gamma   90.00
#
_symmetry.space_group_name_H-M   'P 1'
#
loop_
_entity.id
_entity.type
_entity.pdbx_description
1 polymer ?
#
loop_
_entity_poly.entity_id
_entity_poly.type
_entity_poly.pdbx_seq_one_letter_code
_entity_poly.pdbx_strand_id
1 'polypeptide(L)'
;MKRFLIALSAAVIGLVTVSTTTAVASPAVPGVGPASTSLMHGDPESTDSTVLRGPGKTGHVAASSVPGGVCAATFVGSDGFPVSLCTAYVAGTPPQFATPVVTMFDPRTAQVVARLPLTKGKLLGGVYGFLDDRNRVVVADGSGKILRVGHHRTRSGWALRVDESTDVSKYLGGDGVTGLAPDYQGRTWFATTEGVIGTVLPDGRVGATRLPKGEELGNGLTVRRSGASVLTTHALYEMRADADGVPRTVWRRAYDRGAARRPGQLTWGSGTTPTYFGPGGDGWVAIVDNAAVPNLIVYRSDDGSQVCRTRAFASPNQGTENSPMAWGDSLVIPSTYGFQYPPMAVSGGPSDPAFAPFRGGMTRIDVRDGACTRVWENTTDRMATLPRLSRADGLIHGLAYGPYVPGPQQSGPVDYVAVDFQTGRRVATRRVGTAPIDEPMQLTGMIAPGGAP
;
A
#
# COMPACT_ATOMS: atom_id res chain seq x y z
N MET A 1 -1.28 -12.12 -77.35
CA MET A 1 -1.58 -11.05 -76.38
C MET A 1 -2.07 -11.67 -75.07
N LYS A 2 -1.28 -11.56 -73.99
CA LYS A 2 -1.68 -11.49 -72.56
C LYS A 2 -0.41 -11.73 -71.72
N ARG A 3 0.24 -10.64 -71.31
CA ARG A 3 1.31 -10.64 -70.30
C ARG A 3 0.64 -10.66 -68.94
N PHE A 4 0.92 -11.66 -68.11
CA PHE A 4 0.56 -11.67 -66.69
C PHE A 4 1.58 -10.83 -65.93
N LEU A 5 1.16 -9.68 -65.39
CA LEU A 5 1.89 -8.98 -64.34
C LEU A 5 1.61 -9.66 -63.00
N ILE A 6 2.67 -10.14 -62.34
CA ILE A 6 2.63 -10.52 -60.93
C ILE A 6 3.00 -9.26 -60.14
N ALA A 7 2.02 -8.68 -59.43
CA ALA A 7 2.25 -7.59 -58.51
C ALA A 7 2.84 -8.12 -57.20
N LEU A 8 4.06 -7.68 -56.87
CA LEU A 8 4.74 -7.98 -55.62
C LEU A 8 4.27 -6.97 -54.56
N SER A 9 3.39 -7.39 -53.65
CA SER A 9 2.95 -6.57 -52.51
C SER A 9 4.05 -6.55 -51.44
N ALA A 10 4.80 -5.46 -51.34
CA ALA A 10 5.73 -5.21 -50.25
C ALA A 10 4.94 -4.84 -48.98
N ALA A 11 4.93 -5.74 -48.00
CA ALA A 11 4.41 -5.45 -46.67
C ALA A 11 5.38 -4.52 -45.93
N VAL A 12 4.99 -3.26 -45.76
CA VAL A 12 5.70 -2.31 -44.89
C VAL A 12 5.38 -2.70 -43.44
N ILE A 13 6.32 -3.40 -42.80
CA ILE A 13 6.29 -3.63 -41.36
C ILE A 13 6.63 -2.30 -40.69
N GLY A 14 5.61 -1.58 -40.24
CA GLY A 14 5.80 -0.39 -39.40
C GLY A 14 6.40 -0.81 -38.07
N LEU A 15 7.65 -0.43 -37.80
CA LEU A 15 8.21 -0.48 -36.46
C LEU A 15 7.40 0.45 -35.56
N VAL A 16 6.56 -0.12 -34.70
CA VAL A 16 6.00 0.60 -33.56
C VAL A 16 7.15 0.83 -32.59
N THR A 17 7.72 2.04 -32.63
CA THR A 17 8.64 2.50 -31.59
C THR A 17 7.84 2.68 -30.31
N VAL A 18 7.88 1.69 -29.43
CA VAL A 18 7.43 1.84 -28.05
C VAL A 18 8.41 2.81 -27.39
N SER A 19 8.03 4.07 -27.27
CA SER A 19 8.75 5.02 -26.43
C SER A 19 8.65 4.53 -24.99
N THR A 20 9.67 3.81 -24.53
CA THR A 20 9.85 3.49 -23.12
C THR A 20 10.14 4.80 -22.41
N THR A 21 9.11 5.45 -21.88
CA THR A 21 9.29 6.45 -20.83
C THR A 21 9.92 5.72 -19.65
N THR A 22 11.25 5.78 -19.55
CA THR A 22 11.96 5.35 -18.34
C THR A 22 11.44 6.21 -17.21
N ALA A 23 10.60 5.63 -16.35
CA ALA A 23 10.14 6.27 -15.14
C ALA A 23 11.37 6.75 -14.37
N VAL A 24 11.57 8.07 -14.30
CA VAL A 24 12.65 8.66 -13.51
C VAL A 24 12.38 8.26 -12.07
N ALA A 25 13.33 7.59 -11.42
CA ALA A 25 13.19 7.28 -10.01
C ALA A 25 12.98 8.57 -9.22
N SER A 26 11.98 8.61 -8.35
CA SER A 26 11.85 9.70 -7.39
C SER A 26 13.15 9.79 -6.58
N PRO A 27 13.64 11.01 -6.29
CA PRO A 27 14.84 11.21 -5.49
C PRO A 27 14.62 10.62 -4.11
N ALA A 28 15.72 10.31 -3.42
CA ALA A 28 15.63 9.89 -2.03
C ALA A 28 14.93 10.98 -1.20
N VAL A 29 14.02 10.57 -0.32
CA VAL A 29 13.41 11.48 0.64
C VAL A 29 14.39 11.74 1.79
N PRO A 30 14.65 13.01 2.15
CA PRO A 30 15.54 13.32 3.27
C PRO A 30 15.09 12.66 4.57
N GLY A 31 16.02 12.06 5.31
CA GLY A 31 15.74 11.48 6.64
C GLY A 31 14.95 10.16 6.61
N VAL A 32 14.82 9.52 5.45
CA VAL A 32 14.14 8.23 5.28
C VAL A 32 15.17 7.14 5.03
N GLY A 33 14.87 5.91 5.48
CA GLY A 33 15.69 4.73 5.23
C GLY A 33 15.77 4.32 3.76
N PRO A 34 16.28 3.11 3.46
CA PRO A 34 16.44 2.65 2.09
C PRO A 34 15.13 2.70 1.28
N ALA A 35 15.25 3.12 0.02
CA ALA A 35 14.13 3.14 -0.92
C ALA A 35 13.56 1.72 -1.11
N SER A 36 12.27 1.64 -1.42
CA SER A 36 11.51 0.39 -1.59
C SER A 36 11.25 -0.43 -0.33
N THR A 37 11.99 -0.23 0.78
CA THR A 37 11.85 -1.05 2.00
C THR A 37 11.51 -0.27 3.27
N SER A 38 11.45 1.05 3.20
CA SER A 38 11.20 1.92 4.37
C SER A 38 9.75 2.31 4.57
N LEU A 39 8.88 2.08 3.58
CA LEU A 39 7.46 2.39 3.64
C LEU A 39 6.64 1.16 3.27
N MET A 40 5.42 1.06 3.81
CA MET A 40 4.50 -0.03 3.50
C MET A 40 4.27 -0.15 1.99
N HIS A 41 3.95 0.96 1.32
CA HIS A 41 3.77 0.99 -0.13
C HIS A 41 5.07 1.18 -0.94
N GLY A 42 6.23 0.93 -0.32
CA GLY A 42 7.57 0.96 -0.94
C GLY A 42 8.20 2.33 -1.08
N ASP A 43 7.39 3.33 -1.44
CA ASP A 43 7.81 4.70 -1.66
C ASP A 43 6.75 5.70 -1.15
N PRO A 44 7.11 7.00 -1.00
CA PRO A 44 6.17 8.04 -0.57
C PRO A 44 4.95 8.15 -1.49
N GLU A 45 5.13 7.89 -2.79
CA GLU A 45 4.11 7.93 -3.83
C GLU A 45 3.08 6.80 -3.74
N SER A 46 3.32 5.82 -2.88
CA SER A 46 2.49 4.64 -2.68
C SER A 46 2.27 3.84 -3.96
N THR A 47 3.36 3.61 -4.70
CA THR A 47 3.30 2.91 -6.00
C THR A 47 3.16 1.40 -5.86
N ASP A 48 3.38 0.83 -4.67
CA ASP A 48 3.53 -0.62 -4.45
C ASP A 48 4.56 -1.28 -5.40
N SER A 49 5.48 -0.48 -5.94
CA SER A 49 6.52 -0.92 -6.84
C SER A 49 7.90 -0.81 -6.18
N THR A 50 8.83 -1.62 -6.66
CA THR A 50 10.21 -1.64 -6.16
C THR A 50 11.19 -1.68 -7.31
N VAL A 51 12.36 -1.08 -7.12
CA VAL A 51 13.52 -1.26 -8.03
C VAL A 51 14.26 -2.57 -7.76
N LEU A 52 13.93 -3.25 -6.67
CA LEU A 52 14.56 -4.49 -6.25
C LEU A 52 13.93 -5.66 -7.00
N ARG A 53 14.77 -6.64 -7.33
CA ARG A 53 14.33 -7.91 -7.93
C ARG A 53 13.63 -8.75 -6.86
N GLY A 54 12.44 -9.27 -7.19
CA GLY A 54 11.72 -10.19 -6.31
C GLY A 54 12.28 -11.62 -6.29
N PRO A 55 11.64 -12.55 -5.56
CA PRO A 55 12.10 -13.95 -5.47
C PRO A 55 12.12 -14.70 -6.81
N GLY A 56 11.41 -14.19 -7.83
CA GLY A 56 11.35 -14.76 -9.17
C GLY A 56 10.74 -16.17 -9.21
N LYS A 57 11.06 -16.95 -10.25
CA LYS A 57 10.48 -18.29 -10.51
C LYS A 57 11.02 -19.39 -9.60
N THR A 58 12.16 -19.15 -8.96
CA THR A 58 12.89 -20.08 -8.08
C THR A 58 12.74 -19.75 -6.61
N GLY A 59 11.93 -18.73 -6.28
CA GLY A 59 11.63 -18.34 -4.90
C GLY A 59 11.07 -19.52 -4.10
N HIS A 60 11.52 -19.63 -2.85
CA HIS A 60 11.09 -20.62 -1.88
C HIS A 60 11.17 -20.02 -0.47
N VAL A 61 10.48 -20.63 0.49
CA VAL A 61 10.56 -20.21 1.90
C VAL A 61 11.93 -20.60 2.43
N ALA A 62 12.71 -19.61 2.84
CA ALA A 62 14.00 -19.84 3.50
C ALA A 62 13.85 -20.04 5.01
N ALA A 63 12.94 -19.28 5.64
CA ALA A 63 12.63 -19.37 7.06
C ALA A 63 11.24 -18.81 7.35
N SER A 64 10.68 -19.16 8.50
CA SER A 64 9.44 -18.60 9.04
C SER A 64 9.45 -18.64 10.57
N SER A 65 8.59 -17.83 11.19
CA SER A 65 8.36 -17.85 12.63
C SER A 65 6.91 -17.45 12.94
N VAL A 66 6.50 -17.66 14.19
CA VAL A 66 5.19 -17.23 14.69
C VAL A 66 5.39 -15.98 15.55
N PRO A 67 5.11 -14.77 15.03
CA PRO A 67 5.28 -13.56 15.80
C PRO A 67 4.23 -13.39 16.90
N GLY A 68 3.24 -14.27 17.08
CA GLY A 68 2.22 -14.10 18.13
C GLY A 68 1.37 -12.82 17.96
N GLY A 69 1.15 -12.41 16.71
CA GLY A 69 0.39 -11.23 16.32
C GLY A 69 0.32 -11.07 14.81
N VAL A 70 -0.46 -10.09 14.37
CA VAL A 70 -0.68 -9.76 12.95
C VAL A 70 0.18 -8.56 12.59
N CYS A 71 1.09 -8.68 11.62
CA CYS A 71 2.03 -7.62 11.25
C CYS A 71 1.58 -6.89 9.98
N ALA A 72 1.05 -5.67 10.14
CA ALA A 72 0.42 -4.92 9.05
C ALA A 72 1.43 -4.31 8.08
N ALA A 73 2.54 -3.81 8.62
CA ALA A 73 3.65 -3.25 7.86
C ALA A 73 4.96 -3.88 8.32
N THR A 74 5.81 -4.20 7.35
CA THR A 74 7.17 -4.70 7.55
C THR A 74 8.11 -3.80 6.79
N PHE A 75 9.24 -3.48 7.39
CA PHE A 75 10.29 -2.66 6.81
C PHE A 75 11.63 -3.39 6.91
N VAL A 76 12.57 -3.03 6.03
CA VAL A 76 13.94 -3.54 6.10
C VAL A 76 14.91 -2.36 6.04
N GLY A 77 15.66 -2.19 7.12
CA GLY A 77 16.64 -1.11 7.27
C GLY A 77 17.89 -1.33 6.42
N SER A 78 18.76 -0.32 6.41
CA SER A 78 20.07 -0.37 5.75
C SER A 78 21.02 -1.42 6.34
N ASP A 79 20.76 -1.86 7.57
CA ASP A 79 21.46 -2.95 8.26
C ASP A 79 20.89 -4.34 7.93
N GLY A 80 19.84 -4.42 7.11
CA GLY A 80 19.24 -5.67 6.65
C GLY A 80 18.31 -6.34 7.66
N PHE A 81 18.03 -5.75 8.82
CA PHE A 81 17.11 -6.33 9.80
C PHE A 81 15.65 -5.98 9.45
N PRO A 82 14.74 -6.99 9.39
CA PRO A 82 13.32 -6.73 9.29
C PRO A 82 12.75 -6.23 10.62
N VAL A 83 11.96 -5.16 10.55
CA VAL A 83 11.19 -4.62 11.67
C VAL A 83 9.76 -4.40 11.22
N SER A 84 8.79 -4.87 12.00
CA SER A 84 7.37 -4.80 11.66
C SER A 84 6.54 -4.13 12.74
N LEU A 85 5.47 -3.48 12.29
CA LEU A 85 4.40 -2.97 13.12
C LEU A 85 3.32 -4.03 13.22
N CYS A 86 3.22 -4.66 14.40
CA CYS A 86 2.31 -5.78 14.63
C CYS A 86 1.27 -5.46 15.69
N THR A 87 0.10 -6.06 15.56
CA THR A 87 -0.90 -6.18 16.62
C THR A 87 -0.70 -7.53 17.29
N ALA A 88 -0.02 -7.55 18.44
CA ALA A 88 0.16 -8.75 19.23
C ALA A 88 -1.17 -9.20 19.84
N TYR A 89 -1.42 -10.51 19.84
CA TYR A 89 -2.66 -11.04 20.43
C TYR A 89 -2.76 -10.71 21.91
N VAL A 90 -1.65 -10.86 22.64
CA VAL A 90 -1.49 -10.45 24.03
C VAL A 90 -0.10 -9.87 24.24
N ALA A 91 0.01 -8.65 24.77
CA ALA A 91 1.29 -8.05 25.18
C ALA A 91 1.09 -6.92 26.20
N GLY A 92 2.20 -6.44 26.77
CA GLY A 92 2.21 -5.33 27.74
C GLY A 92 2.20 -5.79 29.20
N THR A 93 2.27 -4.82 30.12
CA THR A 93 2.21 -5.07 31.57
C THR A 93 1.35 -3.98 32.22
N PRO A 94 0.14 -4.31 32.70
CA PRO A 94 -0.51 -5.63 32.66
C PRO A 94 -0.81 -6.12 31.22
N PRO A 95 -1.00 -7.43 31.00
CA PRO A 95 -1.29 -7.98 29.68
C PRO A 95 -2.59 -7.42 29.10
N GLN A 96 -2.55 -7.01 27.83
CA GLN A 96 -3.70 -6.50 27.09
C GLN A 96 -3.87 -7.25 25.78
N PHE A 97 -5.12 -7.38 25.33
CA PHE A 97 -5.45 -7.96 24.02
C PHE A 97 -5.26 -6.95 22.89
N ALA A 98 -4.80 -7.43 21.73
CA ALA A 98 -4.62 -6.62 20.52
C ALA A 98 -3.78 -5.37 20.80
N THR A 99 -2.56 -5.60 21.29
CA THR A 99 -1.61 -4.55 21.67
C THR A 99 -0.73 -4.22 20.46
N PRO A 100 -0.59 -2.94 20.07
CA PRO A 100 0.39 -2.54 19.06
C PRO A 100 1.82 -2.78 19.58
N VAL A 101 2.67 -3.39 18.76
CA VAL A 101 4.04 -3.80 19.12
C VAL A 101 4.97 -3.59 17.93
N VAL A 102 6.09 -2.90 18.13
CA VAL A 102 7.22 -2.96 17.19
C VAL A 102 7.94 -4.28 17.41
N THR A 103 8.08 -5.10 16.37
CA THR A 103 8.68 -6.43 16.42
C THR A 103 9.86 -6.50 15.47
N MET A 104 11.03 -6.92 15.96
CA MET A 104 12.24 -7.07 15.16
C MET A 104 12.53 -8.56 14.93
N PHE A 105 12.99 -8.90 13.73
CA PHE A 105 13.26 -10.26 13.31
C PHE A 105 14.72 -10.47 12.95
N ASP A 106 15.23 -11.69 13.17
CA ASP A 106 16.49 -12.13 12.62
C ASP A 106 16.34 -12.36 11.09
N PRO A 107 17.19 -11.74 10.24
CA PRO A 107 17.03 -11.77 8.79
C PRO A 107 17.24 -13.14 8.15
N ARG A 108 17.85 -14.10 8.86
CA ARG A 108 18.15 -15.44 8.32
C ARG A 108 17.18 -16.49 8.81
N THR A 109 16.81 -16.42 10.07
CA THR A 109 15.98 -17.43 10.74
C THR A 109 14.52 -17.01 10.90
N ALA A 110 14.21 -15.75 10.53
CA ALA A 110 12.92 -15.10 10.74
C ALA A 110 12.45 -15.06 12.20
N GLN A 111 13.29 -15.44 13.18
CA GLN A 111 12.90 -15.48 14.59
C GLN A 111 12.72 -14.08 15.15
N VAL A 112 11.74 -13.92 16.05
CA VAL A 112 11.57 -12.66 16.79
C VAL A 112 12.74 -12.48 17.76
N VAL A 113 13.50 -11.40 17.59
CA VAL A 113 14.69 -11.11 18.43
C VAL A 113 14.47 -9.98 19.43
N ALA A 114 13.49 -9.11 19.19
CA ALA A 114 13.11 -8.05 20.13
C ALA A 114 11.66 -7.59 19.89
N ARG A 115 11.02 -7.09 20.94
CA ARG A 115 9.66 -6.52 20.90
C ARG A 115 9.55 -5.31 21.80
N LEU A 116 8.76 -4.32 21.37
CA LEU A 116 8.39 -3.17 22.18
C LEU A 116 6.89 -2.91 22.08
N PRO A 117 6.10 -3.22 23.13
CA PRO A 117 4.71 -2.81 23.20
C PRO A 117 4.58 -1.28 23.20
N LEU A 118 3.61 -0.78 22.44
CA LEU A 118 3.27 0.64 22.33
C LEU A 118 1.97 0.94 23.09
N THR A 119 1.74 2.22 23.39
CA THR A 119 0.47 2.64 23.99
C THR A 119 -0.68 2.33 23.05
N LYS A 120 -1.71 1.65 23.54
CA LYS A 120 -2.90 1.32 22.75
C LYS A 120 -3.73 2.57 22.48
N GLY A 121 -4.09 2.80 21.21
CA GLY A 121 -4.93 3.91 20.76
C GLY A 121 -6.30 3.47 20.23
N LYS A 122 -6.94 4.34 19.46
CA LYS A 122 -8.10 3.99 18.61
C LYS A 122 -7.69 2.95 17.55
N LEU A 123 -8.69 2.23 17.02
CA LEU A 123 -8.53 1.10 16.10
C LEU A 123 -7.55 1.41 14.96
N LEU A 124 -6.63 0.47 14.71
CA LEU A 124 -5.61 0.52 13.63
C LEU A 124 -4.65 1.73 13.65
N GLY A 125 -4.63 2.52 14.72
CA GLY A 125 -3.72 3.65 14.84
C GLY A 125 -2.25 3.22 14.77
N GLY A 126 -1.47 3.90 13.93
CA GLY A 126 -0.02 3.69 13.82
C GLY A 126 0.43 2.52 12.94
N VAL A 127 -0.43 1.88 12.15
CA VAL A 127 0.02 0.79 11.24
C VAL A 127 0.75 1.31 10.00
N TYR A 128 0.46 2.54 9.57
CA TYR A 128 1.16 3.25 8.50
C TYR A 128 2.32 4.07 9.11
N GLY A 129 3.43 3.38 9.38
CA GLY A 129 4.71 4.00 9.77
C GLY A 129 5.74 3.93 8.64
N PHE A 130 6.97 4.37 8.95
CA PHE A 130 8.11 4.25 8.03
C PHE A 130 9.43 4.08 8.79
N LEU A 131 10.50 3.70 8.10
CA LEU A 131 11.87 3.75 8.64
C LEU A 131 12.53 5.08 8.32
N ASP A 132 13.14 5.70 9.33
CA ASP A 132 14.05 6.81 9.11
C ASP A 132 15.45 6.35 8.68
N ASP A 133 16.29 7.31 8.32
CA ASP A 133 17.67 7.09 7.84
C ASP A 133 18.62 6.45 8.87
N ARG A 134 18.16 6.27 10.12
CA ARG A 134 18.88 5.56 11.19
C ARG A 134 18.28 4.19 11.50
N ASN A 135 17.45 3.66 10.60
CA ASN A 135 16.72 2.40 10.76
C ASN A 135 15.76 2.39 11.97
N ARG A 136 15.27 3.56 12.42
CA ARG A 136 14.27 3.64 13.49
C ARG A 136 12.88 3.61 12.88
N VAL A 137 11.98 2.84 13.49
CA VAL A 137 10.56 2.85 13.11
C VAL A 137 9.90 4.12 13.62
N VAL A 138 9.39 4.92 12.69
CA VAL A 138 8.57 6.10 12.95
C VAL A 138 7.11 5.69 12.96
N VAL A 139 6.48 5.80 14.12
CA VAL A 139 5.12 5.28 14.37
C VAL A 139 4.37 6.18 15.33
N ALA A 140 3.07 6.38 15.11
CA ALA A 140 2.22 7.06 16.08
C ALA A 140 1.60 6.04 17.05
N ASP A 141 1.58 6.34 18.35
CA ASP A 141 0.94 5.48 19.35
C ASP A 141 -0.34 6.10 19.93
N GLY A 142 -1.02 5.33 20.77
CA GLY A 142 -2.27 5.75 21.41
C GLY A 142 -2.16 6.91 22.40
N SER A 143 -0.96 7.36 22.75
CA SER A 143 -0.77 8.54 23.60
C SER A 143 -0.83 9.85 22.82
N GLY A 144 -0.98 9.79 21.49
CA GLY A 144 -0.91 10.97 20.62
C GLY A 144 0.53 11.44 20.39
N LYS A 145 1.50 10.52 20.45
CA LYS A 145 2.91 10.79 20.16
C LYS A 145 3.34 10.08 18.90
N ILE A 146 4.18 10.75 18.12
CA ILE A 146 4.97 10.13 17.06
C ILE A 146 6.30 9.70 17.67
N LEU A 147 6.54 8.40 17.70
CA LEU A 147 7.71 7.75 18.29
C LEU A 147 8.72 7.41 17.20
N ARG A 148 10.01 7.46 17.55
CA ARG A 148 11.10 6.87 16.78
C ARG A 148 11.67 5.72 17.59
N VAL A 149 11.40 4.49 17.16
CA VAL A 149 11.80 3.27 17.87
C VAL A 149 13.06 2.68 17.22
N GLY A 150 14.18 2.72 17.93
CA GLY A 150 15.45 2.15 17.47
C GLY A 150 15.71 0.76 18.04
N HIS A 151 16.48 -0.05 17.30
CA HIS A 151 17.02 -1.33 17.78
C HIS A 151 18.48 -1.20 18.20
N HIS A 152 18.78 -1.72 19.39
CA HIS A 152 20.06 -1.58 20.07
C HIS A 152 20.62 -2.95 20.43
N ARG A 153 21.90 -3.19 20.10
CA ARG A 153 22.59 -4.42 20.51
C ARG A 153 22.96 -4.34 21.99
N THR A 154 22.62 -5.37 22.75
CA THR A 154 22.94 -5.52 24.18
C THR A 154 23.77 -6.79 24.42
N ARG A 155 24.26 -6.97 25.65
CA ARG A 155 24.94 -8.22 26.07
C ARG A 155 24.05 -9.46 25.96
N SER A 156 22.73 -9.31 26.06
CA SER A 156 21.76 -10.41 26.05
C SER A 156 21.05 -10.62 24.72
N GLY A 157 21.23 -9.75 23.72
CA GLY A 157 20.46 -9.84 22.48
C GLY A 157 20.26 -8.49 21.80
N TRP A 158 19.12 -8.35 21.13
CA TRP A 158 18.61 -7.09 20.63
C TRP A 158 17.58 -6.52 21.62
N ALA A 159 17.49 -5.20 21.69
CA ALA A 159 16.44 -4.52 22.44
C ALA A 159 15.89 -3.36 21.61
N LEU A 160 14.57 -3.20 21.62
CA LEU A 160 13.89 -2.06 21.01
C LEU A 160 13.61 -1.00 22.08
N ARG A 161 13.83 0.28 21.74
CA ARG A 161 13.61 1.42 22.66
C ARG A 161 13.05 2.62 21.89
N VAL A 162 12.26 3.44 22.59
CA VAL A 162 11.88 4.76 22.07
C VAL A 162 13.10 5.67 22.23
N ASP A 163 13.70 6.06 21.11
CA ASP A 163 14.87 6.93 21.09
C ASP A 163 14.46 8.40 21.12
N GLU A 164 13.38 8.74 20.43
CA GLU A 164 12.82 10.08 20.35
C GLU A 164 11.30 10.02 20.28
N SER A 165 10.63 11.10 20.72
CA SER A 165 9.18 11.24 20.56
C SER A 165 8.78 12.69 20.35
N THR A 166 7.76 12.91 19.52
CA THR A 166 7.12 14.21 19.30
C THR A 166 5.67 14.14 19.74
N ASP A 167 5.25 15.05 20.60
CA ASP A 167 3.87 15.11 21.10
C ASP A 167 2.99 15.91 20.13
N VAL A 168 1.99 15.24 19.55
CA VAL A 168 0.98 15.85 18.68
C VAL A 168 -0.42 15.83 19.30
N SER A 169 -0.56 15.34 20.54
CA SER A 169 -1.84 15.06 21.20
C SER A 169 -2.77 16.28 21.25
N LYS A 170 -2.20 17.47 21.47
CA LYS A 170 -2.94 18.75 21.52
C LYS A 170 -3.68 19.09 20.21
N TYR A 171 -3.26 18.53 19.09
CA TYR A 171 -3.88 18.76 17.78
C TYR A 171 -4.95 17.73 17.42
N LEU A 172 -4.91 16.55 18.04
CA LEU A 172 -5.78 15.43 17.67
C LEU A 172 -7.19 15.61 18.21
N GLY A 173 -7.33 16.18 19.42
CA GLY A 173 -8.62 16.32 20.09
C GLY A 173 -9.25 14.98 20.46
N GLY A 174 -8.44 13.98 20.82
CA GLY A 174 -8.88 12.62 21.14
C GLY A 174 -9.02 11.68 19.92
N ASP A 175 -8.70 12.16 18.72
CA ASP A 175 -8.58 11.33 17.53
C ASP A 175 -7.29 10.49 17.52
N GLY A 176 -7.26 9.41 16.74
CA GLY A 176 -6.11 8.53 16.57
C GLY A 176 -5.42 8.77 15.24
N VAL A 177 -4.09 8.80 15.23
CA VAL A 177 -3.31 8.88 13.98
C VAL A 177 -3.42 7.56 13.23
N THR A 178 -3.98 7.60 12.02
CA THR A 178 -4.12 6.46 11.11
C THR A 178 -2.81 6.20 10.38
N GLY A 179 -2.15 7.27 9.91
CA GLY A 179 -0.91 7.10 9.18
C GLY A 179 0.03 8.28 9.15
N LEU A 180 1.29 7.95 8.91
CA LEU A 180 2.42 8.84 8.80
C LEU A 180 3.06 8.67 7.42
N ALA A 181 3.57 9.77 6.86
CA ALA A 181 4.44 9.69 5.69
C ALA A 181 5.53 10.78 5.75
N PRO A 182 6.78 10.45 5.38
CA PRO A 182 7.82 11.45 5.24
C PRO A 182 7.66 12.22 3.93
N ASP A 183 8.11 13.48 3.88
CA ASP A 183 8.14 14.26 2.66
C ASP A 183 9.50 14.78 2.23
N TYR A 184 9.52 15.29 1.01
CA TYR A 184 10.72 15.79 0.34
C TYR A 184 11.30 17.07 0.96
N GLN A 185 10.61 17.68 1.93
CA GLN A 185 11.07 18.81 2.72
C GLN A 185 11.56 18.39 4.13
N GLY A 186 11.64 17.08 4.41
CA GLY A 186 12.07 16.53 5.69
C GLY A 186 11.00 16.58 6.79
N ARG A 187 9.75 16.85 6.43
CA ARG A 187 8.62 16.85 7.37
C ARG A 187 8.06 15.44 7.52
N THR A 188 7.42 15.19 8.66
CA THR A 188 6.56 14.01 8.85
C THR A 188 5.11 14.46 8.78
N TRP A 189 4.39 14.05 7.75
CA TRP A 189 2.94 14.20 7.66
C TRP A 189 2.26 13.20 8.58
N PHE A 190 1.14 13.60 9.18
CA PHE A 190 0.24 12.69 9.88
C PHE A 190 -1.20 12.96 9.48
N ALA A 191 -1.98 11.88 9.40
CA ALA A 191 -3.42 11.94 9.21
C ALA A 191 -4.13 11.05 10.24
N THR A 192 -5.27 11.52 10.74
CA THR A 192 -6.06 10.84 11.76
C THR A 192 -7.37 10.29 11.22
N THR A 193 -8.00 9.37 11.95
CA THR A 193 -9.23 8.71 11.49
C THR A 193 -10.37 9.70 11.23
N GLU A 194 -10.55 10.72 12.08
CA GLU A 194 -11.62 11.72 12.00
C GLU A 194 -11.16 13.03 11.32
N GLY A 195 -10.11 12.96 10.48
CA GLY A 195 -9.81 14.01 9.51
C GLY A 195 -8.94 15.17 10.00
N VAL A 196 -8.10 14.99 11.01
CA VAL A 196 -6.99 15.92 11.30
C VAL A 196 -5.81 15.57 10.40
N ILE A 197 -5.34 16.56 9.63
CA ILE A 197 -4.15 16.44 8.79
C ILE A 197 -3.12 17.43 9.31
N GLY A 198 -1.89 16.98 9.54
CA GLY A 198 -0.82 17.83 10.02
C GLY A 198 0.56 17.45 9.52
N THR A 199 1.52 18.31 9.81
CA THR A 199 2.95 18.04 9.62
C THR A 199 3.73 18.33 10.89
N VAL A 200 4.80 17.56 11.08
CA VAL A 200 5.89 17.84 12.02
C VAL A 200 7.08 18.32 11.19
N LEU A 201 7.52 19.55 11.42
CA LEU A 201 8.70 20.13 10.80
C LEU A 201 10.00 19.53 11.37
N PRO A 202 11.15 19.62 10.66
CA PRO A 202 12.43 19.12 11.16
C PRO A 202 12.85 19.68 12.53
N ASP A 203 12.40 20.89 12.87
CA ASP A 203 12.66 21.55 14.16
C ASP A 203 11.65 21.17 15.27
N GLY A 204 10.71 20.27 14.97
CA GLY A 204 9.70 19.77 15.90
C GLY A 204 8.44 20.63 15.99
N ARG A 205 8.34 21.76 15.27
CA ARG A 205 7.08 22.52 15.20
C ARG A 205 6.01 21.71 14.48
N VAL A 206 4.76 21.87 14.94
CA VAL A 206 3.63 21.12 14.41
C VAL A 206 2.56 22.09 13.89
N GLY A 207 2.17 21.90 12.64
CA GLY A 207 1.04 22.57 12.00
C GLY A 207 -0.04 21.54 11.66
N ALA A 208 -1.30 21.90 11.88
CA ALA A 208 -2.42 20.98 11.63
C ALA A 208 -3.66 21.74 11.15
N THR A 209 -4.49 21.04 10.38
CA THR A 209 -5.80 21.48 9.92
C THR A 209 -6.81 20.35 10.12
N ARG A 210 -8.09 20.65 10.00
CA ARG A 210 -9.18 19.67 10.11
C ARG A 210 -10.02 19.69 8.83
N LEU A 211 -10.25 18.51 8.28
CA LEU A 211 -11.16 18.29 7.16
C LEU A 211 -12.62 18.45 7.60
N PRO A 212 -13.58 18.55 6.65
CA PRO A 212 -15.00 18.59 6.98
C PRO A 212 -15.43 17.42 7.87
N LYS A 213 -16.34 17.69 8.81
CA LYS A 213 -16.88 16.65 9.70
C LYS A 213 -17.59 15.56 8.91
N GLY A 214 -17.47 14.31 9.38
CA GLY A 214 -18.09 13.13 8.76
C GLY A 214 -17.24 12.48 7.67
N GLU A 215 -16.09 13.07 7.32
CA GLU A 215 -15.09 12.43 6.46
C GLU A 215 -14.11 11.66 7.33
N GLU A 216 -14.02 10.35 7.08
CA GLU A 216 -13.11 9.45 7.80
C GLU A 216 -11.99 8.98 6.87
N LEU A 217 -10.80 8.72 7.44
CA LEU A 217 -9.71 8.09 6.71
C LEU A 217 -9.69 6.59 7.01
N GLY A 218 -9.79 5.78 5.95
CA GLY A 218 -9.65 4.33 6.04
C GLY A 218 -8.21 3.83 5.86
N ASN A 219 -7.43 4.56 5.06
CA ASN A 219 -6.05 4.25 4.72
C ASN A 219 -5.13 5.43 5.04
N GLY A 220 -3.83 5.26 4.80
CA GLY A 220 -2.82 6.31 4.98
C GLY A 220 -2.94 7.46 3.98
N LEU A 221 -1.92 8.31 3.98
CA LEU A 221 -1.74 9.40 3.03
C LEU A 221 -0.55 9.09 2.12
N THR A 222 -0.55 9.67 0.92
CA THR A 222 0.55 9.53 -0.05
C THR A 222 1.22 10.87 -0.28
N VAL A 223 2.51 10.88 -0.54
CA VAL A 223 3.33 12.09 -0.65
C VAL A 223 3.98 12.17 -2.02
N ARG A 224 3.96 13.37 -2.59
CA ARG A 224 4.73 13.75 -3.77
C ARG A 224 5.64 14.92 -3.46
N ARG A 225 6.48 15.31 -4.42
CA ARG A 225 7.49 16.37 -4.20
C ARG A 225 6.93 17.68 -3.67
N SER A 226 5.75 18.08 -4.14
CA SER A 226 5.16 19.37 -3.79
C SER A 226 4.07 19.30 -2.73
N GLY A 227 3.66 18.13 -2.26
CA GLY A 227 2.46 18.01 -1.45
C GLY A 227 2.09 16.57 -1.09
N ALA A 228 0.88 16.40 -0.57
CA ALA A 228 0.34 15.11 -0.15
C ALA A 228 -1.10 14.96 -0.61
N SER A 229 -1.45 13.74 -0.99
CA SER A 229 -2.82 13.36 -1.34
C SER A 229 -3.43 12.60 -0.17
N VAL A 230 -4.63 13.02 0.22
CA VAL A 230 -5.38 12.47 1.34
C VAL A 230 -6.73 11.99 0.83
N LEU A 231 -7.01 10.70 1.00
CA LEU A 231 -8.27 10.10 0.58
C LEU A 231 -9.14 9.80 1.80
N THR A 232 -10.29 10.45 1.86
CA THR A 232 -11.31 10.19 2.87
C THR A 232 -12.40 9.29 2.31
N THR A 233 -13.35 8.90 3.15
CA THR A 233 -14.60 8.23 2.74
C THR A 233 -15.43 9.03 1.73
N HIS A 234 -15.19 10.33 1.55
CA HIS A 234 -16.01 11.22 0.71
C HIS A 234 -15.28 11.87 -0.46
N ALA A 235 -13.98 12.16 -0.31
CA ALA A 235 -13.24 12.89 -1.31
C ALA A 235 -11.73 12.61 -1.30
N LEU A 236 -11.11 12.81 -2.46
CA LEU A 236 -9.68 12.96 -2.61
C LEU A 236 -9.31 14.44 -2.46
N TYR A 237 -8.30 14.70 -1.65
CA TYR A 237 -7.70 16.01 -1.45
C TYR A 237 -6.26 15.99 -1.92
N GLU A 238 -5.86 17.04 -2.62
CA GLU A 238 -4.45 17.40 -2.72
C GLU A 238 -4.18 18.52 -1.73
N MET A 239 -3.10 18.39 -0.97
CA MET A 239 -2.72 19.33 0.06
C MET A 239 -1.26 19.74 -0.08
N ARG A 240 -0.97 20.98 0.32
CA ARG A 240 0.39 21.48 0.47
C ARG A 240 0.56 22.05 1.87
N ALA A 241 1.74 21.95 2.42
CA ALA A 241 2.11 22.69 3.62
C ALA A 241 3.23 23.67 3.23
N ASP A 242 3.15 24.90 3.73
CA ASP A 242 4.18 25.92 3.53
C ASP A 242 5.19 25.87 4.67
N ALA A 243 6.00 26.93 4.83
CA ALA A 243 7.01 27.03 5.90
C ALA A 243 6.42 27.08 7.33
N ASP A 244 5.13 27.39 7.47
CA ASP A 244 4.40 27.31 8.74
C ASP A 244 4.04 25.86 9.14
N GLY A 245 4.20 24.90 8.22
CA GLY A 245 3.87 23.49 8.42
C GLY A 245 2.37 23.19 8.43
N VAL A 246 1.49 24.16 8.18
CA VAL A 246 0.04 23.92 8.22
C VAL A 246 -0.44 23.38 6.86
N PRO A 247 -1.02 22.18 6.78
CA PRO A 247 -1.58 21.69 5.53
C PRO A 247 -2.76 22.54 5.05
N ARG A 248 -2.81 22.79 3.75
CA ARG A 248 -3.83 23.56 3.04
C ARG A 248 -4.27 22.79 1.80
N THR A 249 -5.57 22.70 1.59
CA THR A 249 -6.15 22.07 0.41
C THR A 249 -5.86 22.89 -0.84
N VAL A 250 -5.25 22.27 -1.84
CA VAL A 250 -5.10 22.83 -3.19
C VAL A 250 -6.35 22.58 -4.00
N TRP A 251 -6.82 21.33 -4.02
CA TRP A 251 -8.06 20.95 -4.66
C TRP A 251 -8.71 19.77 -3.92
N ARG A 252 -10.02 19.62 -4.13
CA ARG A 252 -10.84 18.53 -3.61
C ARG A 252 -11.70 17.94 -4.73
N ARG A 253 -11.80 16.62 -4.79
CA ARG A 253 -12.69 15.89 -5.71
C ARG A 253 -13.47 14.84 -4.96
N ALA A 254 -14.80 14.99 -4.94
CA ALA A 254 -15.68 13.95 -4.47
C ALA A 254 -15.68 12.78 -5.48
N TYR A 255 -15.96 11.58 -4.98
CA TYR A 255 -16.11 10.39 -5.80
C TYR A 255 -17.37 9.61 -5.37
N ASP A 256 -17.79 8.65 -6.18
CA ASP A 256 -18.91 7.78 -5.82
C ASP A 256 -18.42 6.75 -4.79
N ARG A 257 -18.81 6.95 -3.52
CA ARG A 257 -18.46 6.06 -2.40
C ARG A 257 -19.41 4.87 -2.26
N GLY A 258 -20.37 4.71 -3.16
CA GLY A 258 -21.37 3.64 -3.12
C GLY A 258 -22.39 3.81 -1.98
N ALA A 259 -23.38 2.91 -1.96
CA ALA A 259 -24.45 2.92 -0.96
C ALA A 259 -24.05 2.31 0.40
N ALA A 260 -22.98 1.51 0.44
CA ALA A 260 -22.47 0.87 1.65
C ALA A 260 -20.99 0.48 1.47
N ARG A 261 -20.36 0.00 2.55
CA ARG A 261 -19.06 -0.67 2.48
C ARG A 261 -19.18 -1.90 1.57
N ARG A 262 -18.21 -2.12 0.69
CA ARG A 262 -18.20 -3.29 -0.19
C ARG A 262 -17.56 -4.51 0.51
N PRO A 263 -17.99 -5.76 0.21
CA PRO A 263 -17.21 -6.94 0.57
C PRO A 263 -15.75 -6.81 0.17
N GLY A 264 -14.83 -7.14 1.08
CA GLY A 264 -13.40 -7.01 0.83
C GLY A 264 -12.83 -5.60 1.02
N GLN A 265 -13.60 -4.67 1.59
CA GLN A 265 -13.12 -3.35 2.03
C GLN A 265 -13.16 -3.20 3.55
N LEU A 266 -12.24 -2.40 4.08
CA LEU A 266 -12.12 -2.05 5.49
C LEU A 266 -13.08 -0.92 5.87
N THR A 267 -13.34 0.03 4.96
CA THR A 267 -14.17 1.23 5.23
C THR A 267 -15.21 1.51 4.15
N TRP A 268 -16.23 2.31 4.47
CA TRP A 268 -17.22 2.77 3.48
C TRP A 268 -16.70 3.96 2.66
N GLY A 269 -15.82 3.64 1.71
CA GLY A 269 -15.18 4.60 0.81
C GLY A 269 -14.51 3.88 -0.36
N SER A 270 -13.50 4.51 -0.94
CA SER A 270 -12.74 3.98 -2.06
C SER A 270 -12.04 2.65 -1.78
N GLY A 271 -11.57 2.44 -0.55
CA GLY A 271 -10.69 1.32 -0.18
C GLY A 271 -9.26 1.42 -0.73
N THR A 272 -8.96 2.34 -1.65
CA THR A 272 -7.59 2.52 -2.13
C THR A 272 -6.77 3.42 -1.21
N THR A 273 -5.45 3.24 -1.21
CA THR A 273 -4.52 4.34 -0.93
C THR A 273 -4.34 5.11 -2.25
N PRO A 274 -4.43 6.45 -2.28
CA PRO A 274 -4.14 7.20 -3.50
C PRO A 274 -2.71 6.95 -3.96
N THR A 275 -2.51 6.75 -5.26
CA THR A 275 -1.19 6.44 -5.84
C THR A 275 -0.77 7.50 -6.83
N TYR A 276 0.40 8.10 -6.61
CA TYR A 276 1.03 8.99 -7.59
C TYR A 276 1.77 8.20 -8.67
N PHE A 277 1.69 8.66 -9.92
CA PHE A 277 2.35 8.04 -11.07
C PHE A 277 2.39 8.99 -12.28
N GLY A 278 2.85 8.48 -13.44
CA GLY A 278 2.76 9.17 -14.71
C GLY A 278 3.91 10.15 -14.97
N PRO A 279 3.69 11.25 -15.71
CA PRO A 279 4.72 12.22 -16.07
C PRO A 279 5.49 12.72 -14.85
N GLY A 280 6.83 12.65 -14.89
CA GLY A 280 7.69 13.07 -13.78
C GLY A 280 7.67 12.14 -12.55
N GLY A 281 6.89 11.05 -12.59
CA GLY A 281 6.71 10.11 -11.47
C GLY A 281 5.53 10.45 -10.56
N ASP A 282 5.03 11.69 -10.58
CA ASP A 282 3.98 12.17 -9.68
C ASP A 282 2.98 13.15 -10.32
N GLY A 283 3.00 13.28 -11.66
CA GLY A 283 2.13 14.21 -12.39
C GLY A 283 0.65 13.85 -12.33
N TRP A 284 0.32 12.60 -12.03
CA TRP A 284 -1.04 12.11 -11.85
C TRP A 284 -1.22 11.39 -10.52
N VAL A 285 -2.47 11.37 -10.03
CA VAL A 285 -2.89 10.59 -8.87
C VAL A 285 -4.11 9.74 -9.23
N ALA A 286 -4.11 8.47 -8.82
CA ALA A 286 -5.16 7.51 -9.09
C ALA A 286 -5.88 7.03 -7.81
N ILE A 287 -7.18 6.82 -7.94
CA ILE A 287 -8.02 6.10 -6.96
C ILE A 287 -8.97 5.16 -7.69
N VAL A 288 -9.51 4.18 -6.97
CA VAL A 288 -10.67 3.38 -7.43
C VAL A 288 -11.88 3.76 -6.61
N ASP A 289 -12.96 4.24 -7.24
CA ASP A 289 -14.19 4.59 -6.53
C ASP A 289 -14.95 3.34 -6.05
N ASN A 290 -15.99 3.53 -5.23
CA ASN A 290 -16.84 2.45 -4.72
C ASN A 290 -18.24 2.48 -5.36
N ALA A 291 -18.35 3.03 -6.57
CA ALA A 291 -19.57 3.00 -7.36
C ALA A 291 -20.06 1.56 -7.56
N ALA A 292 -21.36 1.35 -7.85
CA ALA A 292 -21.92 0.01 -8.09
C ALA A 292 -21.04 -0.84 -9.05
N VAL A 293 -20.54 -0.19 -10.11
CA VAL A 293 -19.42 -0.67 -10.93
C VAL A 293 -18.20 0.23 -10.66
N PRO A 294 -17.16 -0.25 -9.95
CA PRO A 294 -16.01 0.56 -9.59
C PRO A 294 -15.27 1.12 -10.80
N ASN A 295 -14.83 2.37 -10.69
CA ASN A 295 -14.06 3.07 -11.71
C ASN A 295 -12.67 3.40 -11.19
N LEU A 296 -11.67 3.17 -12.04
CA LEU A 296 -10.39 3.86 -11.93
C LEU A 296 -10.63 5.33 -12.34
N ILE A 297 -10.20 6.25 -11.50
CA ILE A 297 -10.23 7.69 -11.78
C ILE A 297 -8.81 8.22 -11.64
N VAL A 298 -8.34 8.93 -12.66
CA VAL A 298 -7.01 9.54 -12.70
C VAL A 298 -7.17 11.05 -12.78
N TYR A 299 -6.55 11.77 -11.85
CA TYR A 299 -6.53 13.23 -11.81
C TYR A 299 -5.11 13.74 -12.04
N ARG A 300 -4.98 14.96 -12.58
CA ARG A 300 -3.71 15.70 -12.53
C ARG A 300 -3.45 16.12 -11.10
N SER A 301 -2.23 15.88 -10.62
CA SER A 301 -1.85 16.16 -9.22
C SER A 301 -1.89 17.66 -8.90
N ASP A 302 -1.63 18.54 -9.88
CA ASP A 302 -1.50 19.98 -9.62
C ASP A 302 -2.84 20.72 -9.48
N ASP A 303 -3.88 20.34 -10.24
CA ASP A 303 -5.15 21.08 -10.32
C ASP A 303 -6.41 20.21 -10.12
N GLY A 304 -6.25 18.89 -10.03
CA GLY A 304 -7.34 17.95 -9.86
C GLY A 304 -8.25 17.82 -11.09
N SER A 305 -7.83 18.29 -12.26
CA SER A 305 -8.54 18.03 -13.52
C SER A 305 -8.49 16.54 -13.84
N GLN A 306 -9.60 15.96 -14.31
CA GLN A 306 -9.66 14.54 -14.63
C GLN A 306 -8.87 14.28 -15.92
N VAL A 307 -7.91 13.34 -15.85
CA VAL A 307 -7.18 12.83 -17.02
C VAL A 307 -8.04 11.80 -17.73
N CYS A 308 -8.47 10.75 -17.02
CA CYS A 308 -9.39 9.75 -17.55
C CYS A 308 -10.18 9.06 -16.42
N ARG A 309 -11.30 8.45 -16.81
CA ARG A 309 -12.11 7.58 -15.97
C ARG A 309 -12.54 6.37 -16.78
N THR A 310 -12.40 5.19 -16.20
CA THR A 310 -12.85 3.94 -16.83
C THR A 310 -13.26 2.93 -15.75
N ARG A 311 -14.03 1.91 -16.11
CA ARG A 311 -14.30 0.79 -15.18
C ARG A 311 -12.97 0.21 -14.74
N ALA A 312 -12.76 0.04 -13.44
CA ALA A 312 -11.53 -0.59 -12.95
C ALA A 312 -11.44 -2.01 -13.52
N PHE A 313 -12.50 -2.80 -13.35
CA PHE A 313 -12.56 -4.18 -13.81
C PHE A 313 -13.56 -4.37 -14.96
N ALA A 314 -13.24 -5.27 -15.90
CA ALA A 314 -14.19 -5.77 -16.89
C ALA A 314 -15.17 -6.74 -16.24
N SER A 315 -14.68 -7.56 -15.32
CA SER A 315 -15.47 -8.51 -14.54
C SER A 315 -16.42 -7.79 -13.59
N PRO A 316 -17.67 -8.28 -13.44
CA PRO A 316 -18.61 -7.73 -12.48
C PRO A 316 -18.18 -8.05 -11.05
N ASN A 317 -18.80 -7.36 -10.08
CA ASN A 317 -18.64 -7.64 -8.64
C ASN A 317 -17.16 -7.63 -8.22
N GLN A 318 -16.48 -6.53 -8.49
CA GLN A 318 -15.12 -6.30 -8.04
C GLN A 318 -15.07 -5.07 -7.12
N GLY A 319 -13.92 -4.87 -6.53
CA GLY A 319 -13.61 -3.86 -5.52
C GLY A 319 -12.19 -4.07 -5.03
N THR A 320 -11.61 -3.05 -4.41
CA THR A 320 -10.21 -3.11 -3.96
C THR A 320 -10.06 -2.42 -2.61
N GLU A 321 -9.10 -2.91 -1.84
CA GLU A 321 -8.68 -2.38 -0.54
C GLU A 321 -7.14 -2.29 -0.50
N ASN A 322 -6.56 -1.76 -1.58
CA ASN A 322 -5.12 -1.53 -1.70
C ASN A 322 -4.83 -0.34 -2.63
N SER A 323 -3.62 0.21 -2.59
CA SER A 323 -3.12 1.07 -3.67
C SER A 323 -3.05 0.34 -5.00
N PRO A 324 -3.40 1.01 -6.11
CA PRO A 324 -2.99 0.59 -7.44
C PRO A 324 -1.46 0.48 -7.53
N MET A 325 -0.94 -0.65 -8.03
CA MET A 325 0.49 -0.77 -8.32
C MET A 325 0.82 0.10 -9.55
N ALA A 326 1.81 0.97 -9.46
CA ALA A 326 2.17 1.88 -10.54
C ALA A 326 3.56 1.62 -11.14
N TRP A 327 3.66 1.72 -12.46
CA TRP A 327 4.93 1.76 -13.17
C TRP A 327 4.81 2.61 -14.44
N GLY A 328 5.47 3.78 -14.43
CA GLY A 328 5.41 4.72 -15.56
C GLY A 328 4.00 5.26 -15.73
N ASP A 329 3.38 4.97 -16.87
CA ASP A 329 2.02 5.36 -17.22
C ASP A 329 0.98 4.26 -16.98
N SER A 330 1.38 3.15 -16.35
CA SER A 330 0.58 1.95 -16.17
C SER A 330 0.20 1.73 -14.72
N LEU A 331 -1.02 1.23 -14.50
CA LEU A 331 -1.55 0.85 -13.19
C LEU A 331 -2.00 -0.61 -13.22
N VAL A 332 -1.78 -1.35 -12.13
CA VAL A 332 -2.36 -2.68 -11.90
C VAL A 332 -3.17 -2.67 -10.61
N ILE A 333 -4.45 -3.03 -10.72
CA ILE A 333 -5.39 -2.97 -9.61
C ILE A 333 -5.76 -4.42 -9.23
N PRO A 334 -5.38 -4.91 -8.04
CA PRO A 334 -5.85 -6.17 -7.52
C PRO A 334 -7.26 -6.05 -6.96
N SER A 335 -8.08 -7.08 -7.18
CA SER A 335 -9.38 -7.19 -6.53
C SER A 335 -9.24 -7.87 -5.18
N THR A 336 -9.75 -7.23 -4.13
CA THR A 336 -9.94 -7.80 -2.79
C THR A 336 -11.40 -8.20 -2.55
N TYR A 337 -12.28 -8.02 -3.54
CA TYR A 337 -13.71 -8.19 -3.38
C TYR A 337 -14.08 -9.57 -2.82
N GLY A 338 -14.76 -9.58 -1.67
CA GLY A 338 -15.16 -10.80 -0.97
C GLY A 338 -14.11 -11.35 0.02
N PHE A 339 -12.91 -10.76 0.12
CA PHE A 339 -11.96 -11.09 1.17
C PHE A 339 -12.57 -10.76 2.55
N GLN A 340 -12.34 -11.64 3.53
CA GLN A 340 -12.92 -11.53 4.86
C GLN A 340 -11.87 -11.00 5.84
N TYR A 341 -12.01 -9.75 6.25
CA TYR A 341 -11.19 -9.16 7.30
C TYR A 341 -11.75 -9.47 8.69
N PRO A 342 -10.90 -9.53 9.73
CA PRO A 342 -11.36 -9.60 11.11
C PRO A 342 -12.33 -8.46 11.44
N PRO A 343 -13.40 -8.68 12.23
CA PRO A 343 -14.38 -7.63 12.56
C PRO A 343 -13.78 -6.38 13.20
N MET A 344 -12.68 -6.53 13.93
CA MET A 344 -11.94 -5.42 14.56
C MET A 344 -11.11 -4.58 13.58
N ALA A 345 -10.97 -5.00 12.32
CA ALA A 345 -10.26 -4.25 11.30
C ALA A 345 -11.19 -3.38 10.44
N VAL A 346 -12.51 -3.61 10.49
CA VAL A 346 -13.47 -2.90 9.63
C VAL A 346 -14.19 -1.78 10.38
N SER A 347 -14.52 -0.70 9.66
CA SER A 347 -15.33 0.43 10.13
C SER A 347 -16.33 0.89 9.06
N GLY A 348 -17.15 1.90 9.35
CA GLY A 348 -18.08 2.46 8.39
C GLY A 348 -19.34 1.63 8.10
N GLY A 349 -19.65 0.64 8.94
CA GLY A 349 -20.89 -0.16 8.87
C GLY A 349 -20.74 -1.56 8.23
N PRO A 350 -21.84 -2.34 8.16
CA PRO A 350 -21.84 -3.64 7.52
C PRO A 350 -21.57 -3.51 6.02
N SER A 351 -21.01 -4.57 5.41
CA SER A 351 -20.88 -4.60 3.96
C SER A 351 -22.21 -4.95 3.30
N ASP A 352 -22.44 -4.45 2.08
CA ASP A 352 -23.54 -4.86 1.22
C ASP A 352 -23.01 -5.37 -0.14
N PRO A 353 -23.21 -6.65 -0.49
CA PRO A 353 -23.80 -7.70 0.35
C PRO A 353 -22.95 -8.00 1.60
N ALA A 354 -23.53 -8.72 2.58
CA ALA A 354 -22.79 -9.11 3.79
C ALA A 354 -21.62 -10.08 3.49
N PHE A 355 -21.73 -10.84 2.40
CA PHE A 355 -20.73 -11.81 1.98
C PHE A 355 -20.62 -11.82 0.45
N ALA A 356 -19.41 -12.05 -0.05
CA ALA A 356 -19.19 -12.32 -1.46
C ALA A 356 -18.03 -13.32 -1.67
N PRO A 357 -18.05 -14.11 -2.76
CA PRO A 357 -16.92 -14.93 -3.13
C PRO A 357 -15.65 -14.11 -3.43
N PHE A 358 -14.57 -14.36 -2.69
CA PHE A 358 -13.23 -13.90 -2.99
C PHE A 358 -12.64 -14.69 -4.17
N ARG A 359 -12.93 -14.22 -5.38
CA ARG A 359 -12.38 -14.78 -6.63
C ARG A 359 -11.03 -14.19 -7.01
N GLY A 360 -10.70 -13.03 -6.44
CA GLY A 360 -9.50 -12.28 -6.77
C GLY A 360 -9.52 -11.76 -8.21
N GLY A 361 -8.33 -11.69 -8.80
CA GLY A 361 -8.10 -11.10 -10.09
C GLY A 361 -7.31 -9.81 -10.00
N MET A 362 -6.72 -9.42 -11.13
CA MET A 362 -5.99 -8.18 -11.29
C MET A 362 -6.25 -7.64 -12.70
N THR A 363 -6.19 -6.32 -12.86
CA THR A 363 -6.40 -5.66 -14.14
C THR A 363 -5.32 -4.62 -14.35
N ARG A 364 -4.70 -4.62 -15.53
CA ARG A 364 -3.73 -3.58 -15.94
C ARG A 364 -4.41 -2.58 -16.84
N ILE A 365 -4.23 -1.30 -16.52
CA ILE A 365 -4.73 -0.17 -17.29
C ILE A 365 -3.58 0.80 -17.55
N ASP A 366 -3.36 1.14 -18.82
CA ASP A 366 -2.36 2.13 -19.24
C ASP A 366 -3.05 3.47 -19.48
N VAL A 367 -2.38 4.57 -19.14
CA VAL A 367 -2.88 5.95 -19.28
C VAL A 367 -2.05 6.69 -20.33
N ARG A 368 -2.63 6.92 -21.50
CA ARG A 368 -1.97 7.62 -22.62
C ARG A 368 -2.93 8.59 -23.29
N ASP A 369 -2.42 9.76 -23.67
CA ASP A 369 -3.17 10.77 -24.42
C ASP A 369 -4.53 11.14 -23.80
N GLY A 370 -4.61 11.15 -22.46
CA GLY A 370 -5.84 11.42 -21.72
C GLY A 370 -6.87 10.28 -21.73
N ALA A 371 -6.46 9.06 -22.08
CA ALA A 371 -7.32 7.88 -22.10
C ALA A 371 -6.77 6.77 -21.20
N CYS A 372 -7.67 6.09 -20.50
CA CYS A 372 -7.39 4.90 -19.69
C CYS A 372 -7.75 3.65 -20.51
N THR A 373 -6.76 2.84 -20.90
CA THR A 373 -6.95 1.64 -21.73
C THR A 373 -6.57 0.38 -20.98
N ARG A 374 -7.52 -0.57 -20.85
CA ARG A 374 -7.23 -1.87 -20.24
C ARG A 374 -6.35 -2.71 -21.17
N VAL A 375 -5.23 -3.21 -20.64
CA VAL A 375 -4.28 -4.07 -21.37
C VAL A 375 -4.63 -5.54 -21.17
N TRP A 376 -4.85 -5.94 -19.92
CA TRP A 376 -5.24 -7.29 -19.57
C TRP A 376 -6.05 -7.29 -18.28
N GLU A 377 -6.82 -8.35 -18.09
CA GLU A 377 -7.46 -8.69 -16.81
C GLU A 377 -7.38 -10.19 -16.61
N ASN A 378 -6.99 -10.60 -15.41
CA ASN A 378 -7.15 -11.97 -14.96
C ASN A 378 -8.20 -12.00 -13.84
N THR A 379 -8.87 -13.14 -13.69
CA THR A 379 -10.08 -13.27 -12.85
C THR A 379 -9.97 -14.35 -11.79
N THR A 380 -8.78 -14.96 -11.66
CA THR A 380 -8.56 -16.17 -10.86
C THR A 380 -7.43 -16.03 -9.84
N ASP A 381 -6.62 -14.97 -9.92
CA ASP A 381 -5.52 -14.77 -8.97
C ASP A 381 -6.06 -14.23 -7.64
N ARG A 382 -6.32 -15.15 -6.70
CA ARG A 382 -6.76 -14.87 -5.34
C ARG A 382 -5.59 -14.40 -4.46
N MET A 383 -5.01 -13.25 -4.80
CA MET A 383 -3.92 -12.63 -4.03
C MET A 383 -4.36 -12.38 -2.60
N ALA A 384 -3.72 -13.03 -1.65
CA ALA A 384 -4.01 -12.99 -0.23
C ALA A 384 -3.09 -12.03 0.54
N THR A 385 -2.09 -11.43 -0.10
CA THR A 385 -1.28 -10.30 0.40
C THR A 385 -1.47 -9.09 -0.50
N LEU A 386 -1.06 -7.91 -0.04
CA LEU A 386 -0.84 -6.77 -0.93
C LEU A 386 0.32 -7.14 -1.88
N PRO A 387 0.08 -7.27 -3.19
CA PRO A 387 1.10 -7.68 -4.13
C PRO A 387 2.10 -6.55 -4.38
N ARG A 388 3.33 -6.92 -4.77
CA ARG A 388 4.45 -5.99 -5.01
C ARG A 388 4.95 -6.11 -6.44
N LEU A 389 5.01 -4.99 -7.15
CA LEU A 389 5.53 -4.93 -8.52
C LEU A 389 7.04 -4.70 -8.51
N SER A 390 7.81 -5.71 -8.88
CA SER A 390 9.25 -5.59 -9.09
C SER A 390 9.54 -5.09 -10.51
N ARG A 391 10.08 -3.87 -10.61
CA ARG A 391 10.48 -3.26 -11.89
C ARG A 391 11.78 -3.87 -12.44
N ALA A 392 12.55 -4.56 -11.61
CA ALA A 392 13.81 -5.19 -12.00
C ALA A 392 13.64 -6.51 -12.77
N ASP A 393 12.53 -7.23 -12.56
CA ASP A 393 12.21 -8.45 -13.28
C ASP A 393 10.84 -8.42 -13.99
N GLY A 394 10.06 -7.36 -13.80
CA GLY A 394 8.77 -7.17 -14.44
C GLY A 394 7.68 -8.09 -13.90
N LEU A 395 7.81 -8.53 -12.65
CA LEU A 395 6.89 -9.46 -12.02
C LEU A 395 6.14 -8.82 -10.84
N ILE A 396 4.89 -9.22 -10.68
CA ILE A 396 4.04 -8.91 -9.54
C ILE A 396 4.11 -10.10 -8.60
N HIS A 397 4.63 -9.90 -7.40
CA HIS A 397 4.85 -10.94 -6.39
C HIS A 397 3.83 -10.83 -5.26
N GLY A 398 3.42 -11.98 -4.72
CA GLY A 398 2.57 -12.03 -3.54
C GLY A 398 2.33 -13.45 -3.08
N LEU A 399 1.56 -13.60 -2.00
CA LEU A 399 0.98 -14.87 -1.62
C LEU A 399 -0.47 -14.91 -2.13
N ALA A 400 -0.91 -16.05 -2.63
CA ALA A 400 -2.25 -16.26 -3.12
C ALA A 400 -2.82 -17.58 -2.62
N TYR A 401 -4.15 -17.66 -2.52
CA TYR A 401 -4.81 -18.94 -2.33
C TYR A 401 -4.85 -19.73 -3.65
N GLY A 402 -5.11 -21.04 -3.51
CA GLY A 402 -5.57 -21.87 -4.61
C GLY A 402 -6.92 -21.42 -5.19
N PRO A 403 -7.40 -22.07 -6.27
CA PRO A 403 -8.67 -21.72 -6.91
C PRO A 403 -9.84 -21.62 -5.92
N TYR A 404 -10.80 -20.73 -6.22
CA TYR A 404 -11.99 -20.59 -5.39
C TYR A 404 -12.81 -21.89 -5.36
N VAL A 405 -13.17 -22.32 -4.16
CA VAL A 405 -14.11 -23.42 -3.90
C VAL A 405 -15.20 -22.88 -2.97
N PRO A 406 -16.50 -23.17 -3.23
CA PRO A 406 -17.57 -22.79 -2.32
C PRO A 406 -17.32 -23.29 -0.89
N GLY A 407 -17.54 -22.43 0.10
CA GLY A 407 -17.28 -22.71 1.52
C GLY A 407 -16.32 -21.72 2.16
N PRO A 408 -15.60 -22.12 3.24
CA PRO A 408 -14.60 -21.29 3.89
C PRO A 408 -13.50 -20.85 2.92
N GLN A 409 -13.43 -19.55 2.64
CA GLN A 409 -12.62 -19.03 1.54
C GLN A 409 -11.12 -18.90 1.90
N GLN A 410 -10.83 -18.74 3.19
CA GLN A 410 -9.47 -18.61 3.75
C GLN A 410 -9.01 -19.97 4.28
N SER A 411 -9.07 -20.98 3.43
CA SER A 411 -8.69 -22.36 3.76
C SER A 411 -7.96 -23.03 2.59
N GLY A 412 -7.04 -23.93 2.92
CA GLY A 412 -6.30 -24.71 1.93
C GLY A 412 -4.94 -24.09 1.57
N PRO A 413 -4.45 -24.27 0.33
CA PRO A 413 -3.09 -23.89 -0.04
C PRO A 413 -2.88 -22.38 -0.07
N VAL A 414 -1.77 -21.95 0.53
CA VAL A 414 -1.16 -20.63 0.35
C VAL A 414 0.11 -20.81 -0.47
N ASP A 415 0.14 -20.16 -1.62
CA ASP A 415 1.20 -20.24 -2.60
C ASP A 415 1.88 -18.89 -2.76
N TYR A 416 3.21 -18.87 -2.79
CA TYR A 416 3.95 -17.79 -3.43
C TYR A 416 3.64 -17.80 -4.92
N VAL A 417 3.32 -16.64 -5.47
CA VAL A 417 3.02 -16.45 -6.88
C VAL A 417 3.81 -15.28 -7.46
N ALA A 418 4.17 -15.41 -8.73
CA ALA A 418 4.68 -14.32 -9.55
C ALA A 418 3.87 -14.21 -10.83
N VAL A 419 3.39 -13.01 -11.14
CA VAL A 419 2.56 -12.70 -12.31
C VAL A 419 3.31 -11.74 -13.22
N ASP A 420 3.38 -12.05 -14.50
CA ASP A 420 4.02 -11.21 -15.51
C ASP A 420 3.24 -9.90 -15.69
N PHE A 421 3.89 -8.76 -15.49
CA PHE A 421 3.26 -7.43 -15.58
C PHE A 421 2.76 -7.11 -17.00
N GLN A 422 3.41 -7.62 -18.04
CA GLN A 422 3.04 -7.32 -19.42
C GLN A 422 1.82 -8.13 -19.85
N THR A 423 1.72 -9.39 -19.42
CA THR A 423 0.67 -10.31 -19.91
C THR A 423 -0.40 -10.67 -18.88
N GLY A 424 -0.21 -10.34 -17.59
CA GLY A 424 -1.12 -10.75 -16.51
C GLY A 424 -1.11 -12.26 -16.22
N ARG A 425 -0.12 -13.00 -16.76
CA ARG A 425 -0.04 -14.47 -16.64
C ARG A 425 0.79 -14.85 -15.44
N ARG A 426 0.29 -15.76 -14.61
CA ARG A 426 1.08 -16.39 -13.54
C ARG A 426 2.23 -17.20 -14.14
N VAL A 427 3.47 -16.86 -13.76
CA VAL A 427 4.71 -17.50 -14.23
C VAL A 427 5.45 -18.28 -13.14
N ALA A 428 5.03 -18.14 -11.88
CA ALA A 428 5.49 -18.95 -10.76
C ALA A 428 4.33 -19.26 -9.80
N THR A 429 4.32 -20.48 -9.28
CA THR A 429 3.46 -20.93 -8.17
C THR A 429 4.28 -21.88 -7.32
N ARG A 430 4.40 -21.61 -6.02
CA ARG A 430 5.08 -22.49 -5.06
C ARG A 430 4.31 -22.49 -3.75
N ARG A 431 3.94 -23.67 -3.25
CA ARG A 431 3.32 -23.80 -1.94
C ARG A 431 4.28 -23.31 -0.85
N VAL A 432 3.80 -22.44 0.04
CA VAL A 432 4.60 -21.89 1.14
C VAL A 432 3.97 -22.05 2.52
N GLY A 433 2.66 -22.28 2.59
CA GLY A 433 1.94 -22.43 3.86
C GLY A 433 0.51 -22.88 3.64
N THR A 434 -0.25 -23.20 4.70
CA THR A 434 -1.63 -23.67 4.66
C THR A 434 -2.55 -22.76 5.49
N ALA A 435 -3.57 -22.18 4.87
CA ALA A 435 -4.60 -21.43 5.59
C ALA A 435 -5.57 -22.40 6.32
N PRO A 436 -6.05 -22.06 7.53
CA PRO A 436 -5.91 -20.76 8.19
C PRO A 436 -4.69 -20.61 9.11
N ILE A 437 -3.76 -21.59 9.13
CA ILE A 437 -2.59 -21.55 10.03
C ILE A 437 -1.58 -20.50 9.54
N ASP A 438 -1.25 -20.54 8.25
CA ASP A 438 -0.33 -19.62 7.57
C ASP A 438 -1.12 -18.57 6.77
N GLU A 439 -2.03 -17.87 7.45
CA GLU A 439 -2.99 -16.95 6.82
C GLU A 439 -2.33 -15.59 6.47
N PRO A 440 -2.26 -15.20 5.17
CA PRO A 440 -1.56 -13.97 4.76
C PRO A 440 -2.31 -12.65 5.05
N MET A 441 -3.62 -12.72 5.30
CA MET A 441 -4.45 -11.64 5.87
C MET A 441 -4.55 -10.32 5.09
N GLN A 442 -4.26 -10.29 3.78
CA GLN A 442 -4.12 -9.06 2.99
C GLN A 442 -3.17 -8.08 3.68
N LEU A 443 -2.02 -8.58 4.16
CA LEU A 443 -0.97 -7.74 4.72
C LEU A 443 0.11 -7.48 3.68
N THR A 444 0.95 -6.49 3.97
CA THR A 444 1.98 -6.04 3.05
C THR A 444 3.18 -6.97 3.03
N GLY A 445 3.49 -7.54 1.87
CA GLY A 445 4.77 -8.19 1.63
C GLY A 445 5.86 -7.15 1.35
N MET A 446 7.10 -7.45 1.72
CA MET A 446 8.26 -6.64 1.37
C MET A 446 9.10 -7.36 0.31
N ILE A 447 9.95 -6.63 -0.41
CA ILE A 447 11.02 -7.20 -1.24
C ILE A 447 12.28 -6.44 -0.87
N ALA A 448 13.21 -7.10 -0.19
CA ALA A 448 14.50 -6.55 0.21
C ALA A 448 15.62 -6.94 -0.77
N PRO A 449 16.81 -6.31 -0.69
CA PRO A 449 17.96 -6.71 -1.49
C PRO A 449 18.24 -8.23 -1.41
N GLY A 450 18.50 -8.85 -2.56
CA GLY A 450 18.63 -10.30 -2.68
C GLY A 450 17.32 -11.06 -2.93
N GLY A 451 16.19 -10.36 -3.03
CA GLY A 451 14.89 -10.97 -3.30
C GLY A 451 14.30 -11.71 -2.10
N ALA A 452 14.82 -11.46 -0.90
CA ALA A 452 14.23 -11.93 0.35
C ALA A 452 13.00 -11.05 0.68
N PRO A 453 11.81 -11.64 0.84
CA PRO A 453 10.61 -10.89 1.20
C PRO A 453 10.55 -10.49 2.68
#